data_AF-A0A7X7J0E7-F1
#
_entry.id   AF-A0A7X7J0E7-F1
#
_cell.length_a   1.000
_cell.length_b   1.000
_cell.length_c   1.000
_cell.angle_alpha   90.00
_cell.angle_beta   90.00
_cell.angle_gamma   90.00
#
_symmetry.space_group_name_H-M   'P 1'
#
loop_
_entity.id
_entity.type
_entity.pdbx_description
1 polymer ?
#
loop_
_entity_poly.entity_id
_entity_poly.type
_entity_poly.pdbx_seq_one_letter_code
_entity_poly.pdbx_strand_id
1 'polypeptide(L)'
;MAGRLRYIGRAIGLFFRLFIVRSLNVMFRPEPEPAPAPPVIAKAEKTQTLLSMIIIGIMPLACIVGPWLRKIGPYTHYLPWGIAILAAIDVLMLHWLGRASRSLARQAVQSEYAFCPACGYSLKGLPDEYRCPECGEPYDIAIVKKTWERYVETQRSTQRPWSGRGQARPKKQPPARTAGQTDADQLHHR
;
A
#
# COMPACT_ATOMS: atom_id res chain seq x y z
N MET A 1 -11.33 -54.88 9.16
CA MET A 1 -11.06 -53.47 9.57
C MET A 1 -9.75 -52.88 9.02
N ALA A 2 -8.77 -53.68 8.57
CA ALA A 2 -7.47 -53.19 8.06
C ALA A 2 -7.51 -52.34 6.77
N GLY A 3 -8.61 -52.35 6.01
CA GLY A 3 -8.75 -51.57 4.77
C GLY A 3 -8.99 -50.06 4.99
N ARG A 4 -9.65 -49.66 6.09
CA ARG A 4 -10.00 -48.25 6.34
C ARG A 4 -8.78 -47.40 6.72
N LEU A 5 -7.78 -47.97 7.40
CA LEU A 5 -6.54 -47.27 7.75
C LEU A 5 -5.68 -46.89 6.54
N ARG A 6 -5.66 -47.73 5.49
CA ARG A 6 -4.92 -47.42 4.24
C ARG A 6 -5.53 -46.25 3.46
N TYR A 7 -6.84 -46.05 3.55
CA TYR A 7 -7.51 -44.95 2.85
C TYR A 7 -7.21 -43.59 3.50
N ILE A 8 -7.19 -43.52 4.84
CA ILE A 8 -6.91 -42.29 5.59
C ILE A 8 -5.48 -41.79 5.33
N GLY A 9 -4.48 -42.67 5.30
CA GLY A 9 -3.09 -42.28 5.00
C GLY A 9 -2.90 -41.66 3.61
N ARG A 10 -3.59 -42.21 2.59
CA ARG A 10 -3.57 -41.66 1.22
C ARG A 10 -4.23 -40.29 1.12
N ALA A 11 -5.35 -40.09 1.83
CA ALA A 11 -6.05 -38.80 1.86
C ALA A 11 -5.20 -37.71 2.54
N ILE A 12 -4.55 -38.01 3.66
CA ILE A 12 -3.67 -37.07 4.37
C ILE A 12 -2.46 -36.69 3.49
N GLY A 13 -1.83 -37.66 2.83
CA GLY A 13 -0.70 -37.41 1.93
C GLY A 13 -1.06 -36.52 0.74
N LEU A 14 -2.24 -36.74 0.12
CA LEU A 14 -2.73 -35.88 -0.95
C LEU A 14 -3.05 -34.47 -0.45
N PHE A 15 -3.66 -34.34 0.74
CA PHE A 15 -3.93 -33.03 1.34
C PHE A 15 -2.63 -32.26 1.60
N PHE A 16 -1.63 -32.88 2.22
CA PHE A 16 -0.34 -32.25 2.46
C PHE A 16 0.37 -31.88 1.16
N ARG A 17 0.36 -32.75 0.14
CA ARG A 17 1.01 -32.44 -1.15
C ARG A 17 0.31 -31.29 -1.87
N LEU A 18 -1.02 -31.27 -1.89
CA LEU A 18 -1.79 -30.16 -2.47
C LEU A 18 -1.63 -28.88 -1.66
N PHE A 19 -1.61 -28.96 -0.33
CA PHE A 19 -1.43 -27.82 0.56
C PHE A 19 -0.03 -27.22 0.44
N ILE A 20 1.02 -28.05 0.44
CA ILE A 20 2.42 -27.61 0.28
C ILE A 20 2.61 -27.03 -1.12
N VAL A 21 2.21 -27.72 -2.19
CA VAL A 21 2.38 -27.21 -3.56
C VAL A 21 1.61 -25.90 -3.74
N ARG A 22 0.38 -25.78 -3.22
CA ARG A 22 -0.40 -24.55 -3.27
C ARG A 22 0.22 -23.43 -2.44
N SER A 23 0.73 -23.73 -1.24
CA SER A 23 1.36 -22.74 -0.36
C SER A 23 2.69 -22.23 -0.93
N LEU A 24 3.51 -23.12 -1.49
CA LEU A 24 4.76 -22.74 -2.16
C LEU A 24 4.47 -21.93 -3.43
N ASN A 25 3.46 -22.29 -4.23
CA ASN A 25 3.11 -21.53 -5.43
C ASN A 25 2.51 -20.15 -5.10
N VAL A 26 1.98 -19.96 -3.89
CA VAL A 26 1.55 -18.65 -3.37
C VAL A 26 2.74 -17.84 -2.84
N MET A 27 3.68 -18.47 -2.13
CA MET A 27 4.89 -17.79 -1.63
C MET A 27 5.89 -17.41 -2.74
N PHE A 28 5.98 -18.18 -3.82
CA PHE A 28 6.96 -17.97 -4.90
C PHE A 28 6.40 -17.27 -6.14
N ARG A 29 5.21 -16.69 -6.06
CA ARG A 29 4.77 -15.83 -7.16
C ARG A 29 5.68 -14.60 -7.14
N PRO A 30 6.47 -14.32 -8.19
CA PRO A 30 7.27 -13.11 -8.23
C PRO A 30 6.30 -11.94 -8.08
N GLU A 31 6.37 -11.26 -6.95
CA GLU A 31 5.54 -10.11 -6.69
C GLU A 31 5.97 -9.05 -7.71
N PRO A 32 5.03 -8.54 -8.54
CA PRO A 32 5.40 -7.50 -9.48
C PRO A 32 6.05 -6.38 -8.67
N GLU A 33 7.25 -5.98 -9.10
CA GLU A 33 8.02 -4.94 -8.42
C GLU A 33 7.08 -3.76 -8.14
N PRO A 34 6.86 -3.39 -6.87
CA PRO A 34 5.87 -2.39 -6.53
C PRO A 34 6.24 -1.11 -7.27
N ALA A 35 5.23 -0.49 -7.87
CA ALA A 35 5.44 0.77 -8.54
C ALA A 35 6.13 1.75 -7.59
N PRO A 36 7.19 2.47 -8.04
CA PRO A 36 7.90 3.39 -7.17
C PRO A 36 6.90 4.41 -6.62
N ALA A 37 6.85 4.53 -5.29
CA ALA A 37 6.02 5.53 -4.64
C ALA A 37 6.44 6.92 -5.12
N PRO A 38 5.49 7.86 -5.30
CA PRO A 38 5.84 9.23 -5.63
C PRO A 38 6.78 9.78 -4.55
N PRO A 39 7.82 10.56 -4.91
CA PRO A 39 8.86 11.04 -3.99
C PRO A 39 8.33 11.67 -2.70
N VAL A 40 7.19 12.38 -2.75
CA VAL A 40 6.54 12.96 -1.57
C VAL A 40 6.17 11.90 -0.53
N ILE A 41 5.71 10.73 -0.97
CA ILE A 41 5.36 9.60 -0.09
C ILE A 41 6.63 8.85 0.33
N ALA A 42 7.55 8.61 -0.60
CA ALA A 42 8.79 7.89 -0.33
C ALA A 42 9.67 8.57 0.73
N LYS A 43 9.75 9.91 0.73
CA LYS A 43 10.48 10.68 1.76
C LYS A 43 9.87 10.50 3.15
N ALA A 44 8.55 10.50 3.24
CA ALA A 44 7.84 10.32 4.50
C ALA A 44 8.04 8.90 5.05
N GLU A 45 7.94 7.87 4.20
CA GLU A 45 8.15 6.47 4.59
C GLU A 45 9.60 6.18 5.01
N LYS A 46 10.60 6.79 4.35
CA LYS A 46 12.02 6.61 4.71
C LYS A 46 12.36 7.20 6.08
N THR A 47 11.81 8.37 6.40
CA THR A 47 12.05 9.02 7.70
C THR A 47 11.41 8.20 8.82
N GLN A 48 10.21 7.69 8.59
CA GLN A 48 9.48 6.87 9.56
C GLN A 48 10.15 5.51 9.79
N THR A 49 10.56 4.81 8.73
CA THR A 49 11.23 3.49 8.87
C THR A 49 12.52 3.59 9.66
N LEU A 50 13.30 4.66 9.48
CA LEU A 50 14.51 4.91 10.26
C LEU A 50 14.20 5.15 11.75
N LEU A 51 13.15 5.93 12.06
CA LEU A 51 12.73 6.18 13.44
C LEU A 51 12.23 4.90 14.12
N SER A 52 11.41 4.10 13.44
CA SER A 52 10.95 2.80 13.94
C SER A 52 12.11 1.84 14.19
N MET A 53 13.13 1.80 13.32
CA MET A 53 14.34 0.98 13.56
C MET A 53 15.10 1.40 14.82
N ILE A 54 15.21 2.71 15.08
CA ILE A 54 15.86 3.23 16.29
C ILE A 54 15.06 2.81 17.54
N ILE A 55 13.75 2.97 17.54
CA ILE A 55 12.88 2.61 18.68
C ILE A 55 12.94 1.11 18.95
N ILE A 56 12.83 0.28 17.90
CA ILE A 56 12.94 -1.18 18.00
C ILE A 56 14.32 -1.60 18.51
N GLY A 57 15.39 -0.88 18.15
CA GLY A 57 16.75 -1.15 18.63
C GLY A 57 16.97 -0.74 20.09
N ILE A 58 16.40 0.38 20.54
CA ILE A 58 16.54 0.88 21.92
C ILE A 58 15.73 0.03 22.90
N MET A 59 14.56 -0.48 22.50
CA MET A 59 13.67 -1.26 23.35
C MET A 59 14.36 -2.48 24.02
N PRO A 60 15.03 -3.40 23.30
CA PRO A 60 15.72 -4.53 23.92
C PRO A 60 16.90 -4.08 24.78
N LEU A 61 17.64 -3.04 24.36
CA LEU A 61 18.75 -2.50 25.16
C LEU A 61 18.24 -2.01 26.52
N ALA A 62 17.11 -1.31 26.54
CA ALA A 62 16.52 -0.85 27.78
C ALA A 62 15.96 -1.99 28.65
N CYS A 63 15.46 -3.08 28.05
CA CYS A 63 15.06 -4.29 28.78
C CYS A 63 16.27 -4.99 29.44
N ILE A 64 17.43 -4.99 28.78
CA ILE A 64 18.67 -5.61 29.29
C ILE A 64 19.30 -4.75 30.38
N VAL A 65 19.39 -3.43 30.16
CA VAL A 65 20.09 -2.50 31.06
C VAL A 65 19.20 -2.02 32.22
N GLY A 66 17.87 -2.03 32.04
CA GLY A 66 16.89 -1.59 33.03
C GLY A 66 17.03 -2.22 34.42
N PRO A 67 17.16 -3.55 34.56
CA PRO A 67 17.37 -4.21 35.85
C PRO A 67 18.65 -3.75 36.58
N TRP A 68 19.71 -3.42 35.83
CA TRP A 68 20.95 -2.87 36.38
C TRP A 68 20.75 -1.42 36.83
N LEU A 69 20.09 -0.60 36.01
CA LEU A 69 19.77 0.80 36.31
C LEU A 69 18.91 0.93 37.58
N ARG A 70 18.06 -0.07 37.90
CA ARG A 70 17.23 -0.07 39.13
C ARG A 70 18.02 0.12 40.42
N LYS A 71 19.32 -0.21 40.44
CA LYS A 71 20.18 -0.01 41.60
C LYS A 71 20.66 1.44 41.78
N ILE A 72 20.55 2.28 40.75
CA ILE A 72 21.16 3.62 40.71
C ILE A 72 20.22 4.69 41.28
N GLY A 73 18.90 4.46 41.33
CA GLY A 73 18.01 5.40 41.99
C GLY A 73 16.51 5.16 41.80
N PRO A 74 15.67 5.91 42.55
CA PRO A 74 14.23 5.73 42.62
C PRO A 74 13.50 6.21 41.36
N TYR A 75 14.15 6.73 40.33
CA TYR A 75 13.45 7.15 39.08
C TYR A 75 13.41 6.07 38.01
N THR A 76 14.08 4.95 38.25
CA THR A 76 14.30 3.88 37.27
C THR A 76 13.05 3.04 37.01
N HIS A 77 12.03 3.09 37.88
CA HIS A 77 10.74 2.45 37.61
C HIS A 77 9.89 3.18 36.56
N TYR A 78 10.19 4.43 36.23
CA TYR A 78 9.49 5.17 35.17
C TYR A 78 10.04 4.87 33.76
N LEU A 79 11.27 4.35 33.65
CA LEU A 79 11.91 4.01 32.38
C LEU A 79 11.07 3.09 31.47
N PRO A 80 10.52 1.95 31.92
CA PRO A 80 9.70 1.08 31.07
C PRO A 80 8.43 1.78 30.57
N TRP A 81 7.82 2.65 31.38
CA TRP A 81 6.66 3.44 30.98
C TRP A 81 7.00 4.44 29.88
N GLY A 82 8.15 5.11 29.99
CA GLY A 82 8.65 6.00 28.93
C GLY A 82 8.83 5.28 27.59
N ILE A 83 9.41 4.09 27.60
CA ILE A 83 9.61 3.28 26.40
C ILE A 83 8.28 2.82 25.80
N ALA A 84 7.35 2.36 26.64
CA ALA A 84 6.02 1.96 26.19
C ALA A 84 5.26 3.11 25.53
N ILE A 85 5.36 4.33 26.08
CA ILE A 85 4.76 5.54 25.49
C ILE A 85 5.40 5.85 24.13
N LEU A 86 6.73 5.81 24.01
CA LEU A 86 7.43 6.06 22.75
C LEU A 86 7.04 5.03 21.68
N ALA A 87 6.94 3.76 22.03
CA ALA A 87 6.48 2.71 21.12
C ALA A 87 5.02 2.93 20.68
N ALA A 88 4.15 3.33 21.60
CA ALA A 88 2.75 3.65 21.26
C ALA A 88 2.63 4.85 20.30
N ILE A 89 3.46 5.89 20.51
CA ILE A 89 3.54 7.05 19.61
C ILE A 89 4.00 6.62 18.22
N ASP A 90 5.00 5.74 18.11
CA ASP A 90 5.48 5.24 16.81
C ASP A 90 4.38 4.47 16.05
N VAL A 91 3.67 3.58 16.73
CA VAL A 91 2.54 2.84 16.14
C VAL A 91 1.42 3.78 15.69
N LEU A 92 1.10 4.80 16.49
CA LEU A 92 0.10 5.81 16.13
C LEU A 92 0.56 6.63 14.91
N MET A 93 1.83 7.00 14.85
CA MET A 93 2.42 7.74 13.74
C MET A 93 2.43 6.93 12.44
N LEU A 94 2.75 5.63 12.49
CA LEU A 94 2.63 4.70 11.37
C LEU A 94 1.18 4.59 10.88
N HIS A 95 0.22 4.49 11.80
CA HIS A 95 -1.19 4.44 11.46
C HIS A 95 -1.67 5.75 10.80
N TRP A 96 -1.25 6.89 11.34
CA TRP A 96 -1.59 8.20 10.79
C TRP A 96 -0.96 8.43 9.42
N LEU A 97 0.30 8.06 9.22
CA LEU A 97 0.99 8.16 7.94
C LEU A 97 0.32 7.29 6.86
N GLY A 98 -0.05 6.05 7.21
CA GLY A 98 -0.82 5.17 6.33
C GLY A 98 -2.21 5.71 6.00
N ARG A 99 -2.85 6.46 6.92
CA ARG A 99 -4.11 7.14 6.67
C ARG A 99 -3.93 8.37 5.78
N ALA A 100 -2.88 9.15 6.01
CA ALA A 100 -2.53 10.34 5.23
C ALA A 100 -2.17 9.97 3.79
N SER A 101 -1.38 8.92 3.56
CA SER A 101 -1.04 8.43 2.22
C SER A 101 -2.30 7.98 1.45
N ARG A 102 -3.22 7.28 2.12
CA ARG A 102 -4.53 6.92 1.54
C ARG A 102 -5.38 8.15 1.23
N SER A 103 -5.33 9.18 2.07
CA SER A 103 -6.03 10.44 1.81
C SER A 103 -5.47 11.14 0.58
N LEU A 104 -4.14 11.23 0.46
CA LEU A 104 -3.47 11.80 -0.71
C LEU A 104 -3.79 11.01 -1.98
N ALA A 105 -3.78 9.68 -1.93
CA ALA A 105 -4.18 8.85 -3.06
C ALA A 105 -5.64 9.12 -3.50
N ARG A 106 -6.56 9.34 -2.54
CA ARG A 106 -7.95 9.71 -2.84
C ARG A 106 -8.05 11.11 -3.45
N GLN A 107 -7.33 12.07 -2.90
CA GLN A 107 -7.27 13.43 -3.45
C GLN A 107 -6.70 13.40 -4.87
N ALA A 108 -5.65 12.61 -5.12
CA ALA A 108 -5.08 12.44 -6.45
C ALA A 108 -6.10 11.91 -7.45
N VAL A 109 -6.95 10.96 -7.08
CA VAL A 109 -8.05 10.51 -7.95
C VAL A 109 -9.05 11.64 -8.22
N GLN A 110 -9.39 12.45 -7.22
CA GLN A 110 -10.34 13.57 -7.35
C GLN A 110 -9.79 14.73 -8.19
N SER A 111 -8.47 14.93 -8.21
CA SER A 111 -7.80 15.97 -8.98
C SER A 111 -7.31 15.48 -10.35
N GLU A 112 -7.81 14.34 -10.84
CA GLU A 112 -7.37 13.71 -12.09
C GLU A 112 -5.85 13.49 -12.16
N TYR A 113 -5.27 13.12 -11.02
CA TYR A 113 -3.85 12.81 -10.84
C TYR A 113 -2.88 13.99 -11.08
N ALA A 114 -3.39 15.23 -11.10
CA ALA A 114 -2.60 16.44 -11.23
C ALA A 114 -1.99 16.92 -9.90
N PHE A 115 -1.10 16.13 -9.28
CA PHE A 115 -0.31 16.53 -8.11
C PHE A 115 1.18 16.42 -8.37
N CYS A 116 1.96 17.41 -7.95
CA CYS A 116 3.42 17.34 -8.04
C CYS A 116 3.92 16.10 -7.26
N PRO A 117 4.67 15.19 -7.90
CA PRO A 117 5.14 13.98 -7.25
C PRO A 117 6.21 14.25 -6.18
N ALA A 118 6.84 15.43 -6.22
CA ALA A 118 7.90 15.84 -5.29
C ALA A 118 7.38 16.44 -3.97
N CYS A 119 6.41 17.37 -4.05
CA CYS A 119 5.91 18.11 -2.87
C CYS A 119 4.41 17.90 -2.58
N GLY A 120 3.64 17.33 -3.51
CA GLY A 120 2.19 17.14 -3.34
C GLY A 120 1.32 18.37 -3.64
N TYR A 121 1.88 19.44 -4.24
CA TYR A 121 1.08 20.60 -4.67
C TYR A 121 0.17 20.27 -5.85
N SER A 122 -1.05 20.85 -5.89
CA SER A 122 -1.98 20.63 -7.00
C SER A 122 -1.53 21.35 -8.27
N LEU A 123 -1.37 20.60 -9.35
CA LEU A 123 -1.01 21.13 -10.68
C LEU A 123 -2.25 21.44 -11.54
N LYS A 124 -3.44 21.39 -10.96
CA LYS A 124 -4.68 21.63 -11.70
C LYS A 124 -4.76 23.09 -12.18
N GLY A 125 -4.94 23.27 -13.49
CA GLY A 125 -5.05 24.60 -14.11
C GLY A 125 -3.71 25.26 -14.45
N LEU A 126 -2.58 24.58 -14.19
CA LEU A 126 -1.27 25.01 -14.67
C LEU A 126 -0.99 24.42 -16.07
N PRO A 127 -0.01 24.96 -16.82
CA PRO A 127 0.39 24.41 -18.11
C PRO A 127 0.86 22.96 -18.00
N ASP A 128 0.73 22.20 -19.09
CA ASP A 128 1.07 20.77 -19.13
C ASP A 128 2.56 20.50 -18.85
N GLU A 129 3.43 21.39 -19.34
CA GLU A 129 4.88 21.37 -19.07
C GLU A 129 5.29 22.68 -18.41
N TYR A 130 5.67 22.63 -17.12
CA TYR A 130 6.10 23.81 -16.37
C TYR A 130 6.98 23.42 -15.18
N ARG A 131 7.13 24.34 -14.22
CA ARG A 131 7.77 24.08 -12.92
C ARG A 131 6.74 24.19 -11.81
N CYS A 132 6.83 23.31 -10.81
CA CYS A 132 5.96 23.41 -9.65
C CYS A 132 6.24 24.73 -8.89
N PRO A 133 5.21 25.54 -8.56
CA PRO A 133 5.41 26.82 -7.88
C PRO A 133 5.92 26.68 -6.44
N GLU A 134 5.70 25.51 -5.80
CA GLU A 134 6.15 25.27 -4.42
C GLU A 134 7.61 24.80 -4.35
N CYS A 135 8.01 23.83 -5.17
CA CYS A 135 9.34 23.22 -5.08
C CYS A 135 10.27 23.53 -6.27
N GLY A 136 9.78 24.17 -7.33
CA GLY A 136 10.55 24.51 -8.53
C GLY A 136 10.85 23.33 -9.47
N GLU A 137 10.44 22.11 -9.11
CA GLU A 137 10.70 20.88 -9.89
C GLU A 137 9.99 20.97 -11.24
N PRO A 138 10.70 20.74 -12.36
CA PRO A 138 10.07 20.65 -13.67
C PRO A 138 9.15 19.43 -13.73
N TYR A 139 8.02 19.57 -14.41
CA TYR A 139 7.08 18.47 -14.60
C TYR A 139 6.48 18.47 -16.00
N ASP A 140 6.06 17.28 -16.41
CA ASP A 140 5.14 17.02 -17.51
C ASP A 140 3.90 16.34 -16.92
N ILE A 141 2.73 16.94 -17.11
CA ILE A 141 1.47 16.49 -16.52
C ILE A 141 1.12 15.06 -16.95
N ALA A 142 1.47 14.63 -18.17
CA ALA A 142 1.21 13.28 -18.65
C ALA A 142 2.03 12.24 -17.87
N ILE A 143 3.30 12.54 -17.62
CA ILE A 143 4.19 11.69 -16.81
C ILE A 143 3.70 11.66 -15.36
N VAL A 144 3.32 12.81 -14.80
CA VAL A 144 2.77 12.92 -13.45
C VAL A 144 1.51 12.08 -13.28
N LYS A 145 0.54 12.21 -14.19
CA LYS A 145 -0.70 11.41 -14.19
C LYS A 145 -0.40 9.92 -14.19
N LYS A 146 0.45 9.46 -15.12
CA LYS A 146 0.85 8.05 -15.24
C LYS A 146 1.53 7.52 -13.97
N THR A 147 2.31 8.35 -13.29
CA THR A 147 3.00 7.99 -12.05
C THR A 147 2.00 7.75 -10.92
N TRP A 148 1.05 8.66 -10.75
CA TRP A 148 0.00 8.55 -9.74
C TRP A 148 -0.99 7.43 -10.04
N GLU A 149 -1.40 7.23 -11.29
CA GLU A 149 -2.26 6.11 -11.70
C GLU A 149 -1.64 4.77 -11.31
N ARG A 150 -0.36 4.59 -11.62
CA ARG A 150 0.38 3.37 -11.28
C ARG A 150 0.44 3.18 -9.77
N TYR A 151 0.76 4.23 -9.01
CA TYR A 151 0.80 4.18 -7.55
C TYR A 151 -0.57 3.82 -6.94
N VAL A 152 -1.65 4.45 -7.41
CA VAL A 152 -3.02 4.18 -6.94
C VAL A 152 -3.46 2.76 -7.28
N GLU A 153 -3.10 2.24 -8.46
CA GLU A 153 -3.41 0.86 -8.83
C GLU A 153 -2.67 -0.14 -7.94
N THR A 154 -1.38 0.09 -7.66
CA THR A 154 -0.62 -0.72 -6.68
C THR A 154 -1.26 -0.66 -5.29
N GLN A 155 -1.67 0.51 -4.81
CA GLN A 155 -2.36 0.63 -3.52
C GLN A 155 -3.69 -0.14 -3.49
N ARG A 156 -4.46 -0.11 -4.59
CA ARG A 156 -5.71 -0.86 -4.71
C ARG A 156 -5.47 -2.37 -4.71
N SER A 157 -4.40 -2.85 -5.35
CA SER A 157 -4.08 -4.28 -5.39
C SER A 157 -3.65 -4.79 -4.01
N THR A 158 -2.83 -4.03 -3.26
CA THR A 158 -2.43 -4.38 -1.89
C THR A 158 -3.58 -4.31 -0.90
N GLN A 159 -4.51 -3.35 -1.05
CA GLN A 159 -5.63 -3.19 -0.12
C GLN A 159 -6.76 -4.19 -0.34
N ARG A 160 -6.80 -4.93 -1.47
CA ARG A 160 -7.79 -6.00 -1.61
C ARG A 160 -7.52 -6.99 -0.49
N PRO A 161 -8.47 -7.14 0.47
CA PRO A 161 -8.31 -8.14 1.50
C PRO A 161 -8.08 -9.47 0.79
N TRP A 162 -7.28 -10.35 1.38
CA TRP A 162 -7.21 -11.75 0.99
C TRP A 162 -8.55 -12.42 1.31
N SER A 163 -9.64 -11.93 0.71
CA SER A 163 -10.93 -12.57 0.66
C SER A 163 -10.73 -13.76 -0.27
N GLY A 164 -10.34 -14.90 0.30
CA GLY A 164 -10.08 -16.15 -0.40
C GLY A 164 -11.29 -16.77 -1.11
N ARG A 165 -12.19 -15.99 -1.70
CA ARG A 165 -13.34 -16.47 -2.47
C ARG A 165 -13.67 -15.44 -3.55
N GLY A 166 -13.76 -15.92 -4.79
CA GLY A 166 -13.98 -15.18 -6.03
C GLY A 166 -14.60 -13.80 -5.87
N GLN A 167 -13.77 -12.75 -5.92
CA GLN A 167 -14.26 -11.46 -6.36
C GLN A 167 -14.74 -11.68 -7.80
N ALA A 168 -16.06 -11.76 -7.94
CA ALA A 168 -16.73 -11.71 -9.22
C ALA A 168 -16.05 -10.61 -10.04
N ARG A 169 -15.49 -11.00 -11.19
CA ARG A 169 -14.94 -10.08 -12.18
C ARG A 169 -15.91 -8.90 -12.27
N PRO A 170 -15.48 -7.64 -12.08
CA PRO A 170 -16.39 -6.51 -12.29
C PRO A 170 -17.02 -6.75 -13.66
N LYS A 171 -18.35 -6.90 -13.70
CA LYS A 171 -19.08 -7.07 -14.96
C LYS A 171 -18.57 -5.96 -15.85
N LYS A 172 -17.91 -6.31 -16.96
CA LYS A 172 -17.39 -5.35 -17.93
C LYS A 172 -18.45 -4.27 -18.07
N GLN A 173 -18.11 -3.05 -17.65
CA GLN A 173 -19.00 -1.92 -17.81
C GLN A 173 -19.35 -1.91 -19.31
N PRO A 174 -20.64 -2.02 -19.68
CA PRO A 174 -21.00 -2.07 -21.09
C PRO A 174 -20.36 -0.84 -21.76
N PRO A 175 -19.78 -1.00 -22.96
CA PRO A 175 -19.10 0.10 -23.63
C PRO A 175 -20.03 1.29 -23.61
N ALA A 176 -19.52 2.44 -23.16
CA ALA A 176 -20.27 3.68 -23.15
C ALA A 176 -20.89 3.82 -24.54
N ARG A 177 -22.23 3.84 -24.61
CA ARG A 177 -22.94 4.17 -25.85
C ARG A 177 -22.36 5.51 -26.32
N THR A 178 -21.62 5.48 -27.41
CA THR A 178 -21.28 6.67 -28.18
C THR A 178 -22.59 7.35 -28.53
N ALA A 179 -22.87 8.47 -27.87
CA ALA A 179 -24.08 9.27 -28.05
C ALA A 179 -24.07 10.05 -29.38
N GLY A 180 -23.66 9.42 -30.48
CA GLY A 180 -23.45 10.08 -31.77
C GLY A 180 -23.63 9.19 -33.00
N GLN A 181 -24.41 8.11 -32.89
CA GLN A 181 -24.69 7.20 -34.01
C GLN A 181 -26.19 7.04 -34.23
N THR A 182 -26.87 8.16 -34.43
CA THR A 182 -28.19 8.26 -35.05
C THR A 182 -28.09 9.38 -36.09
N ASP A 183 -28.68 9.15 -37.27
CA ASP A 183 -29.02 10.17 -38.29
C ASP A 183 -28.16 10.29 -39.56
N ALA A 184 -27.47 9.23 -40.01
CA ALA A 184 -26.91 9.20 -41.38
C ALA A 184 -27.66 8.27 -42.37
N ASP A 185 -28.53 7.38 -41.91
CA ASP A 185 -29.08 6.29 -42.75
C ASP A 185 -30.54 6.51 -43.24
N GLN A 186 -31.13 7.69 -43.04
CA GLN A 186 -32.53 7.95 -43.43
C GLN A 186 -32.73 8.62 -44.81
N LEU A 187 -31.69 8.82 -45.61
CA LEU A 187 -31.78 9.61 -46.85
C LEU A 187 -31.81 8.83 -48.18
N HIS A 188 -31.90 7.49 -48.17
CA HIS A 188 -31.88 6.69 -49.41
C HIS A 188 -33.21 6.03 -49.85
N HIS A 189 -34.36 6.48 -49.33
CA HIS A 189 -35.67 5.93 -49.72
C HIS A 189 -36.70 6.95 -50.28
N ARG A 190 -36.24 8.00 -50.96
CA ARG A 190 -37.13 8.82 -51.80
C ARG A 190 -36.53 9.10 -53.17
#